data_AF-A0A660YQK6-F1
#
_entry.id   AF-A0A660YQK6-F1
#
_cell.length_a   1.000
_cell.length_b   1.000
_cell.length_c   1.000
_cell.angle_alpha   90.00
_cell.angle_beta   90.00
_cell.angle_gamma   90.00
#
_symmetry.space_group_name_H-M   'P 1'
#
loop_
_entity.id
_entity.type
_entity.pdbx_description
1 polymer ?
#
loop_
_entity_poly.entity_id
_entity_poly.type
_entity_poly.pdbx_seq_one_letter_code
_entity_poly.pdbx_strand_id
1 'polypeptide(L)'
;MRKQVTKGLYNTYFALNTQKNYRMLFEMKDGTQFRTKLIALGYYDQSSKQYKMLQKVQKVDALVEENKIRYPNVFPGIDLEYEYMDTQLKERLFLSQAARDRLPDPRTLGMKANTTYLVFLTQFETPDSLEAFTNSSRISTRGKANRLIFNYQGEAKIEFRSTNGKRKYLLPPDFVFAMASMDSSANEENTRRMWRQFFSSSDKNFILTGVPVHWLQSRPGGTLVFDPTVSLTPPTDDVWIVYFAEA
;
A
#
# COMPACT_ATOMS: atom_id res chain seq x y z
N MET A 1 -2.19 -13.23 -18.29
CA MET A 1 -3.29 -12.28 -18.51
C MET A 1 -3.29 -11.15 -17.45
N ARG A 2 -3.86 -9.98 -17.73
CA ARG A 2 -4.16 -8.89 -16.76
C ARG A 2 -5.62 -8.48 -16.99
N LYS A 3 -6.37 -8.12 -15.94
CA LYS A 3 -7.70 -7.49 -16.08
C LYS A 3 -7.52 -5.98 -16.10
N GLN A 4 -8.04 -5.33 -17.13
CA GLN A 4 -8.16 -3.87 -17.19
C GLN A 4 -9.50 -3.45 -16.59
N VAL A 5 -9.51 -2.38 -15.80
CA VAL A 5 -10.73 -1.73 -15.29
C VAL A 5 -10.71 -0.27 -15.73
N THR A 6 -11.74 0.15 -16.47
CA THR A 6 -11.83 1.47 -17.13
C THR A 6 -13.12 2.21 -16.75
N LYS A 7 -13.46 2.26 -15.46
CA LYS A 7 -14.74 2.81 -14.97
C LYS A 7 -14.65 4.24 -14.38
N GLY A 8 -13.55 4.95 -14.54
CA GLY A 8 -13.35 6.25 -13.89
C GLY A 8 -12.20 7.08 -14.45
N LEU A 9 -11.58 7.93 -13.63
CA LEU A 9 -10.62 8.93 -14.09
C LEU A 9 -9.23 8.37 -14.44
N TYR A 10 -9.04 7.05 -14.45
CA TYR A 10 -7.75 6.41 -14.67
C TYR A 10 -7.91 4.96 -15.14
N ASN A 11 -6.82 4.37 -15.64
CA ASN A 11 -6.76 2.95 -15.93
C ASN A 11 -6.06 2.21 -14.80
N THR A 12 -6.60 1.06 -14.39
CA THR A 12 -5.88 0.11 -13.53
C THR A 12 -5.85 -1.26 -14.15
N TYR A 13 -4.69 -1.90 -14.03
CA TYR A 13 -4.47 -3.26 -14.50
C TYR A 13 -4.04 -4.15 -13.35
N PHE A 14 -4.77 -5.24 -13.17
CA PHE A 14 -4.46 -6.22 -12.15
C PHE A 14 -3.94 -7.53 -12.75
N ALA A 15 -2.89 -8.07 -12.16
CA ALA A 15 -2.43 -9.42 -12.50
C ALA A 15 -3.44 -10.46 -12.01
N LEU A 16 -3.76 -11.47 -12.82
CA LEU A 16 -4.66 -12.53 -12.37
C LEU A 16 -4.01 -13.53 -11.39
N ASN A 17 -2.72 -13.37 -11.09
CA ASN A 17 -2.03 -14.10 -10.04
C ASN A 17 -0.87 -13.28 -9.44
N THR A 18 -0.43 -13.67 -8.24
CA THR A 18 0.59 -12.95 -7.46
C THR A 18 2.02 -13.08 -8.00
N GLN A 19 2.28 -13.98 -8.96
CA GLN A 19 3.63 -14.26 -9.48
C GLN A 19 4.07 -13.29 -10.57
N LYS A 20 3.13 -12.57 -11.20
CA LYS A 20 3.47 -11.58 -12.24
C LYS A 20 4.34 -10.43 -11.71
N ASN A 21 5.15 -9.89 -12.61
CA ASN A 21 5.87 -8.63 -12.37
C ASN A 21 4.84 -7.50 -12.28
N TYR A 22 4.82 -6.85 -11.10
CA TYR A 22 3.86 -5.83 -10.66
C TYR A 22 2.40 -6.27 -10.75
N ARG A 23 1.78 -6.42 -9.58
CA ARG A 23 0.40 -6.94 -9.46
C ARG A 23 -0.63 -5.88 -9.79
N MET A 24 -0.30 -4.63 -9.48
CA MET A 24 -1.11 -3.47 -9.74
C MET A 24 -0.28 -2.50 -10.57
N LEU A 25 -0.89 -2.02 -11.65
CA LEU A 25 -0.43 -0.90 -12.45
C LEU A 25 -1.57 0.12 -12.45
N PHE A 26 -1.29 1.32 -11.96
CA PHE A 26 -2.14 2.48 -12.10
C PHE A 26 -1.55 3.40 -13.17
N GLU A 27 -2.39 3.91 -14.06
CA GLU A 27 -1.98 4.72 -15.20
C GLU A 27 -2.89 5.94 -15.38
N MET A 28 -2.27 7.13 -15.45
CA MET A 28 -2.92 8.41 -15.77
C MET A 28 -2.97 8.64 -17.29
N LYS A 29 -3.76 9.63 -17.76
CA LYS A 29 -3.93 9.90 -19.20
C LYS A 29 -2.65 10.36 -19.88
N ASP A 30 -1.80 11.06 -19.12
CA ASP A 30 -0.47 11.47 -19.60
C ASP A 30 0.56 10.32 -19.66
N GLY A 31 0.15 9.07 -19.37
CA GLY A 31 1.01 7.89 -19.39
C GLY A 31 1.86 7.73 -18.13
N THR A 32 1.70 8.58 -17.11
CA THR A 32 2.37 8.39 -15.81
C THR A 32 1.85 7.12 -15.15
N GLN A 33 2.77 6.24 -14.76
CA GLN A 33 2.44 4.94 -14.20
C GLN A 33 2.97 4.78 -12.76
N PHE A 34 2.12 4.28 -11.86
CA PHE A 34 2.53 3.82 -10.54
C PHE A 34 2.30 2.31 -10.43
N ARG A 35 3.31 1.56 -10.01
CA ARG A 35 3.23 0.10 -9.96
C ARG A 35 3.58 -0.39 -8.58
N THR A 36 2.85 -1.39 -8.09
CA THR A 36 3.16 -2.03 -6.81
C THR A 36 3.21 -3.54 -6.91
N LYS A 37 3.98 -4.12 -6.00
CA LYS A 37 4.06 -5.56 -5.78
C LYS A 37 4.28 -5.78 -4.29
N LEU A 38 3.26 -6.24 -3.58
CA LEU A 38 3.45 -6.79 -2.24
C LEU A 38 4.47 -7.95 -2.31
N ILE A 39 5.39 -8.06 -1.37
CA ILE A 39 6.51 -9.02 -1.42
C ILE A 39 6.44 -9.97 -0.23
N ALA A 40 6.31 -9.41 0.96
CA ALA A 40 6.46 -10.16 2.19
C ALA A 40 5.70 -9.54 3.35
N LEU A 41 5.41 -10.37 4.34
CA LEU A 41 5.04 -10.01 5.69
C LEU A 41 6.29 -10.16 6.56
N GLY A 42 6.56 -9.20 7.43
CA GLY A 42 7.74 -9.23 8.28
C GLY A 42 7.57 -8.44 9.57
N TYR A 43 8.62 -8.51 10.38
CA TYR A 43 8.85 -7.59 11.48
C TYR A 43 9.90 -6.56 11.13
N TYR A 44 9.67 -5.34 11.58
CA TYR A 44 10.65 -4.27 11.58
C TYR A 44 10.79 -3.72 12.98
N ASP A 45 11.99 -3.80 13.53
CA ASP A 45 12.32 -3.21 14.83
C ASP A 45 12.86 -1.78 14.59
N GLN A 46 12.08 -0.79 15.02
CA GLN A 46 12.42 0.61 14.83
C GLN A 46 13.70 1.02 15.57
N SER A 47 14.04 0.34 16.67
CA SER A 47 15.20 0.67 17.49
C SER A 47 16.51 0.17 16.88
N SER A 48 16.53 -1.10 16.45
CA SER A 48 17.71 -1.73 15.83
C SER A 48 17.77 -1.55 14.30
N LYS A 49 16.70 -1.04 13.69
CA LYS A 49 16.51 -0.93 12.23
C LYS A 49 16.54 -2.29 11.51
N GLN A 50 16.39 -3.39 12.25
CA GLN A 50 16.41 -4.72 11.67
C GLN A 50 15.04 -5.07 11.06
N TYR A 51 15.09 -5.68 9.88
CA TYR A 51 13.94 -6.31 9.24
C TYR A 51 14.11 -7.84 9.28
N LYS A 52 13.06 -8.55 9.69
CA LYS A 52 12.96 -10.01 9.66
C LYS A 52 11.72 -10.40 8.89
N MET A 53 11.93 -11.03 7.74
CA MET A 53 10.84 -11.59 6.95
C MET A 53 10.23 -12.79 7.69
N LEU A 54 8.91 -12.77 7.87
CA LEU A 54 8.17 -13.90 8.42
C LEU A 54 7.71 -14.82 7.30
N GLN A 55 7.14 -14.23 6.24
CA GLN A 55 6.51 -14.97 5.16
C GLN A 55 6.64 -14.21 3.83
N LYS A 56 6.85 -14.95 2.74
CA LYS A 56 6.73 -14.42 1.37
C LYS A 56 5.29 -14.58 0.90
N VAL A 57 4.87 -13.73 -0.03
CA VAL A 57 3.56 -13.90 -0.65
C VAL A 57 3.47 -15.22 -1.40
N GLN A 58 2.39 -15.95 -1.17
CA GLN A 58 2.07 -17.20 -1.83
C GLN A 58 1.60 -16.98 -3.28
N LYS A 59 1.76 -18.01 -4.12
CA LYS A 59 1.10 -18.05 -5.42
C LYS A 59 -0.41 -18.25 -5.19
N VAL A 60 -1.19 -17.26 -5.59
CA VAL A 60 -2.66 -17.28 -5.48
C VAL A 60 -3.24 -16.71 -6.77
N ASP A 61 -4.28 -17.35 -7.28
CA ASP A 61 -5.08 -16.83 -8.38
C ASP A 61 -6.15 -15.87 -7.84
N ALA A 62 -6.41 -14.81 -8.60
CA ALA A 62 -7.31 -13.76 -8.14
C ALA A 62 -8.77 -14.13 -8.37
N LEU A 63 -9.61 -13.82 -7.38
CA LEU A 63 -11.06 -13.76 -7.49
C LEU A 63 -11.45 -12.36 -7.94
N VAL A 64 -12.30 -12.27 -8.96
CA VAL A 64 -12.62 -11.03 -9.62
C VAL A 64 -14.12 -10.80 -9.55
N GLU A 65 -14.54 -9.71 -8.94
CA GLU A 65 -15.95 -9.37 -8.75
C GLU A 65 -16.13 -7.89 -9.09
N GLU A 66 -16.79 -7.58 -10.21
CA GLU A 66 -17.05 -6.20 -10.65
C GLU A 66 -15.80 -5.28 -10.62
N ASN A 67 -15.78 -4.34 -9.66
CA ASN A 67 -14.74 -3.35 -9.40
C ASN A 67 -13.70 -3.81 -8.35
N LYS A 68 -13.82 -5.04 -7.84
CA LYS A 68 -12.92 -5.64 -6.85
C LYS A 68 -12.11 -6.77 -7.45
N ILE A 69 -10.92 -6.96 -6.89
CA ILE A 69 -10.09 -8.12 -7.10
C ILE A 69 -9.48 -8.57 -5.78
N ARG A 70 -9.73 -9.82 -5.41
CA ARG A 70 -9.27 -10.42 -4.16
C ARG A 70 -8.29 -11.54 -4.44
N TYR A 71 -7.19 -11.55 -3.70
CA TYR A 71 -6.23 -12.64 -3.65
C TYR A 71 -6.39 -13.28 -2.27
N PRO A 72 -7.13 -14.40 -2.16
CA PRO A 72 -7.33 -15.06 -0.88
C PRO A 72 -6.04 -15.67 -0.38
N ASN A 73 -5.78 -15.58 0.92
CA ASN A 73 -4.69 -16.27 1.58
C ASN A 73 -3.30 -15.96 0.95
N VAL A 74 -3.06 -14.71 0.55
CA VAL A 74 -1.74 -14.25 0.05
C VAL A 74 -0.64 -14.48 1.07
N PHE A 75 -1.02 -14.46 2.34
CA PHE A 75 -0.33 -15.10 3.45
C PHE A 75 -1.37 -15.97 4.19
N PRO A 76 -0.96 -17.04 4.91
CA PRO A 76 -1.86 -17.82 5.75
C PRO A 76 -2.76 -16.96 6.65
N GLY A 77 -4.07 -16.98 6.36
CA GLY A 77 -5.10 -16.21 7.05
C GLY A 77 -5.06 -14.70 6.81
N ILE A 78 -4.42 -14.25 5.73
CA ILE A 78 -4.42 -12.86 5.26
C ILE A 78 -4.82 -12.79 3.78
N ASP A 79 -5.88 -12.05 3.51
CA ASP A 79 -6.34 -11.77 2.14
C ASP A 79 -5.89 -10.39 1.69
N LEU A 80 -5.65 -10.22 0.40
CA LEU A 80 -5.38 -8.94 -0.24
C LEU A 80 -6.54 -8.60 -1.18
N GLU A 81 -7.15 -7.44 -1.03
CA GLU A 81 -8.19 -6.93 -1.93
C GLU A 81 -7.73 -5.61 -2.54
N TYR A 82 -8.04 -5.42 -3.81
CA TYR A 82 -8.09 -4.10 -4.41
C TYR A 82 -9.52 -3.77 -4.79
N GLU A 83 -9.97 -2.58 -4.43
CA GLU A 83 -11.25 -2.02 -4.84
C GLU A 83 -11.02 -0.76 -5.66
N TYR A 84 -11.48 -0.80 -6.90
CA TYR A 84 -11.45 0.32 -7.82
C TYR A 84 -12.66 1.24 -7.55
N MET A 85 -12.39 2.52 -7.33
CA MET A 85 -13.39 3.58 -7.22
C MET A 85 -13.03 4.73 -8.16
N ASP A 86 -13.99 5.59 -8.49
CA ASP A 86 -13.84 6.63 -9.53
C ASP A 86 -12.62 7.54 -9.35
N THR A 87 -12.25 7.84 -8.10
CA THR A 87 -11.15 8.75 -7.73
C THR A 87 -10.09 8.11 -6.83
N GLN A 88 -10.25 6.83 -6.49
CA GLN A 88 -9.41 6.15 -5.50
C GLN A 88 -9.26 4.67 -5.82
N LEU A 89 -8.03 4.17 -5.68
CA LEU A 89 -7.77 2.74 -5.63
C LEU A 89 -7.49 2.35 -4.18
N LYS A 90 -8.35 1.52 -3.61
CA LYS A 90 -8.17 1.00 -2.25
C LYS A 90 -7.44 -0.32 -2.31
N GLU A 91 -6.35 -0.45 -1.55
CA GLU A 91 -5.70 -1.72 -1.25
C GLU A 91 -6.07 -2.06 0.20
N ARG A 92 -6.57 -3.28 0.45
CA ARG A 92 -6.89 -3.76 1.80
C ARG A 92 -6.24 -5.09 2.08
N LEU A 93 -5.68 -5.24 3.28
CA LEU A 93 -5.20 -6.50 3.80
C LEU A 93 -6.02 -6.93 5.00
N PHE A 94 -6.67 -8.08 4.89
CA PHE A 94 -7.57 -8.62 5.91
C PHE A 94 -6.83 -9.64 6.77
N LEU A 95 -6.36 -9.20 7.94
CA LEU A 95 -5.63 -10.03 8.89
C LEU A 95 -6.62 -10.70 9.86
N SER A 96 -6.88 -11.99 9.65
CA SER A 96 -7.74 -12.78 10.54
C SER A 96 -7.16 -12.92 11.95
N GLN A 97 -8.01 -13.17 12.94
CA GLN A 97 -7.57 -13.44 14.31
C GLN A 97 -6.61 -14.64 14.37
N ALA A 98 -6.96 -15.75 13.71
CA ALA A 98 -6.12 -16.94 13.69
C ALA A 98 -4.72 -16.68 13.09
N ALA A 99 -4.60 -15.75 12.14
CA ALA A 99 -3.29 -15.33 11.62
C ALA A 99 -2.53 -14.46 12.63
N ARG A 100 -3.22 -13.57 13.38
CA ARG A 100 -2.60 -12.79 14.46
C ARG A 100 -2.05 -13.67 15.57
N ASP A 101 -2.82 -14.66 16.00
CA ASP A 101 -2.47 -15.55 17.11
C ASP A 101 -1.27 -16.45 16.78
N ARG A 102 -1.00 -16.68 15.49
CA ARG A 102 0.16 -17.46 15.01
C ARG A 102 1.42 -16.62 14.80
N LEU A 103 1.37 -15.30 15.00
CA LEU A 103 2.55 -14.46 14.84
C LEU A 103 3.58 -14.81 15.93
N PRO A 104 4.85 -15.09 15.56
CA PRO A 104 5.87 -15.43 16.55
C PRO A 104 6.15 -14.23 17.46
N ASP A 105 6.46 -14.46 18.73
CA ASP A 105 6.90 -13.39 19.63
C ASP A 105 8.16 -12.73 19.06
N PRO A 106 8.20 -11.39 18.82
CA PRO A 106 9.38 -10.70 18.30
C PRO A 106 10.68 -11.00 19.06
N ARG A 107 10.59 -11.26 20.37
CA ARG A 107 11.75 -11.57 21.22
C ARG A 107 12.45 -12.85 20.79
N THR A 108 11.70 -13.84 20.28
CA THR A 108 12.26 -15.10 19.76
C THR A 108 13.08 -14.90 18.48
N LEU A 109 12.91 -13.75 17.82
CA LEU A 109 13.63 -13.36 16.61
C LEU A 109 14.75 -12.33 16.89
N GLY A 110 15.06 -12.08 18.16
CA GLY A 110 16.06 -11.10 18.60
C GLY A 110 15.60 -9.65 18.52
N MET A 111 14.29 -9.39 18.46
CA MET A 111 13.70 -8.06 18.34
C MET A 111 12.99 -7.61 19.62
N LYS A 112 12.92 -6.30 19.85
CA LYS A 112 12.25 -5.74 21.04
C LYS A 112 10.75 -5.59 20.81
N ALA A 113 9.93 -6.24 21.64
CA ALA A 113 8.46 -6.24 21.50
C ALA A 113 7.82 -4.83 21.46
N ASN A 114 8.37 -3.87 22.22
CA ASN A 114 7.83 -2.51 22.32
C ASN A 114 8.16 -1.60 21.12
N THR A 115 9.13 -1.96 20.28
CA THR A 115 9.57 -1.18 19.12
C THR A 115 9.45 -1.94 17.80
N THR A 116 8.91 -3.15 17.85
CA THR A 116 8.66 -4.00 16.67
C THR A 116 7.29 -3.71 16.07
N TYR A 117 7.27 -3.57 14.75
CA TYR A 117 6.09 -3.41 13.93
C TYR A 117 5.87 -4.68 13.10
N LEU A 118 4.61 -5.13 12.98
CA LEU A 118 4.21 -6.03 11.90
C LEU A 118 4.07 -5.19 10.64
N VAL A 119 4.82 -5.53 9.59
CA VAL A 119 4.92 -4.74 8.37
C VAL A 119 4.72 -5.57 7.12
N PHE A 120 4.04 -4.97 6.15
CA PHE A 120 3.95 -5.44 4.78
C PHE A 120 5.05 -4.75 3.96
N LEU A 121 5.90 -5.54 3.31
CA LEU A 121 6.92 -5.05 2.40
C LEU A 121 6.35 -5.03 0.98
N THR A 122 6.24 -3.83 0.41
CA THR A 122 5.75 -3.61 -0.95
C THR A 122 6.86 -2.96 -1.77
N GLN A 123 7.19 -3.57 -2.90
CA GLN A 123 8.02 -2.94 -3.93
C GLN A 123 7.14 -2.01 -4.76
N PHE A 124 7.65 -0.83 -5.13
CA PHE A 124 6.96 0.08 -6.02
C PHE A 124 7.86 0.66 -7.11
N GLU A 125 7.25 1.08 -8.22
CA GLU A 125 7.86 1.90 -9.26
C GLU A 125 7.04 3.16 -9.48
N THR A 126 7.76 4.25 -9.73
CA THR A 126 7.24 5.57 -10.05
C THR A 126 8.15 6.17 -11.13
N PRO A 127 7.63 7.04 -12.02
CA PRO A 127 8.46 7.63 -13.05
C PRO A 127 9.52 8.55 -12.45
N ASP A 128 10.72 8.50 -13.02
CA ASP A 128 11.81 9.39 -12.63
C ASP A 128 11.51 10.87 -12.97
N SER A 129 10.36 11.24 -13.54
CA SER A 129 9.96 12.65 -13.68
C SER A 129 9.30 13.22 -12.41
N LEU A 130 9.04 12.39 -11.39
CA LEU A 130 8.32 12.80 -10.19
C LEU A 130 9.23 13.03 -8.99
N GLU A 131 8.72 13.73 -8.00
CA GLU A 131 9.36 13.98 -6.71
C GLU A 131 8.34 13.78 -5.59
N ALA A 132 8.75 13.16 -4.49
CA ALA A 132 7.88 12.86 -3.36
C ALA A 132 8.10 13.82 -2.18
N PHE A 133 7.00 14.20 -1.53
CA PHE A 133 6.98 15.17 -0.44
C PHE A 133 6.08 14.75 0.72
N THR A 134 6.47 15.13 1.94
CA THR A 134 5.67 15.08 3.17
C THR A 134 5.57 16.48 3.76
N ASN A 135 4.39 17.04 3.96
CA ASN A 135 4.21 18.36 4.59
C ASN A 135 5.21 19.41 4.06
N SER A 136 5.33 19.52 2.74
CA SER A 136 6.27 20.38 2.00
C SER A 136 7.76 20.02 2.07
N SER A 137 8.17 19.05 2.90
CA SER A 137 9.54 18.50 2.89
C SER A 137 9.70 17.45 1.81
N ARG A 138 10.73 17.60 0.97
CA ARG A 138 11.08 16.62 -0.06
C ARG A 138 11.67 15.35 0.59
N ILE A 139 11.13 14.18 0.25
CA ILE A 139 11.55 12.88 0.80
C ILE A 139 12.23 11.96 -0.22
N SER A 140 12.32 12.40 -1.48
CA SER A 140 13.01 11.68 -2.54
C SER A 140 14.11 12.55 -3.14
N THR A 141 15.31 12.02 -3.35
CA THR A 141 16.42 12.71 -4.02
C THR A 141 16.80 12.00 -5.31
N ARG A 142 17.65 12.63 -6.14
CA ARG A 142 18.21 12.01 -7.34
C ARG A 142 19.52 11.32 -7.00
N GLY A 143 19.56 10.02 -7.27
CA GLY A 143 20.76 9.20 -7.20
C GLY A 143 21.52 9.16 -8.52
N LYS A 144 22.43 8.17 -8.61
CA LYS A 144 23.11 7.83 -9.87
C LYS A 144 22.09 7.46 -10.95
N ALA A 145 22.42 7.78 -12.20
CA ALA A 145 21.55 7.60 -13.37
C ALA A 145 20.17 8.32 -13.26
N ASN A 146 20.10 9.41 -12.48
CA ASN A 146 18.90 10.22 -12.29
C ASN A 146 17.70 9.50 -11.60
N ARG A 147 17.96 8.34 -11.01
CA ARG A 147 16.94 7.53 -10.33
C ARG A 147 16.48 8.18 -9.02
N LEU A 148 15.19 8.07 -8.71
CA LEU A 148 14.67 8.46 -7.40
C LEU A 148 15.17 7.55 -6.26
N ILE A 149 15.75 8.17 -5.24
CA ILE A 149 16.11 7.55 -3.96
C ILE A 149 15.15 8.08 -2.90
N PHE A 150 14.54 7.19 -2.13
CA PHE A 150 13.63 7.55 -1.06
C PHE A 150 14.27 7.38 0.31
N ASN A 151 13.99 8.31 1.21
CA ASN A 151 14.31 8.17 2.62
C ASN A 151 13.25 8.88 3.46
N TYR A 152 12.31 8.12 3.99
CA TYR A 152 11.28 8.65 4.88
C TYR A 152 10.80 7.59 5.84
N GLN A 153 10.46 8.03 7.06
CA GLN A 153 9.82 7.24 8.09
C GLN A 153 8.75 8.08 8.77
N GLY A 154 7.50 7.62 8.82
CA GLY A 154 6.42 8.34 9.49
C GLY A 154 5.01 7.92 9.08
N GLU A 155 4.02 8.70 9.48
CA GLU A 155 2.58 8.42 9.28
C GLU A 155 1.88 9.52 8.44
N ALA A 156 2.65 10.49 7.93
CA ALA A 156 2.14 11.58 7.12
C ALA A 156 1.75 11.12 5.71
N LYS A 157 0.89 11.93 5.09
CA LYS A 157 0.58 11.81 3.66
C LYS A 157 1.82 12.03 2.79
N ILE A 158 1.86 11.37 1.63
CA ILE A 158 2.93 11.48 0.64
C ILE A 158 2.38 12.01 -0.67
N GLU A 159 2.86 13.17 -1.11
CA GLU A 159 2.49 13.74 -2.40
C GLU A 159 3.60 13.50 -3.42
N PHE A 160 3.23 12.98 -4.59
CA PHE A 160 4.12 12.88 -5.74
C PHE A 160 3.78 14.01 -6.70
N ARG A 161 4.77 14.81 -7.05
CA ARG A 161 4.65 16.01 -7.86
C ARG A 161 5.59 15.92 -9.07
N SER A 162 5.21 16.48 -10.21
CA SER A 162 6.14 16.70 -11.31
C SER A 162 7.16 17.79 -10.96
N THR A 163 8.22 17.92 -11.76
CA THR A 163 9.29 18.92 -11.57
C THR A 163 8.80 20.37 -11.55
N ASN A 164 7.67 20.67 -12.18
CA ASN A 164 7.01 21.99 -12.13
C ASN A 164 6.07 22.17 -10.91
N GLY A 165 6.08 21.24 -9.95
CA GLY A 165 5.29 21.31 -8.72
C GLY A 165 3.85 20.80 -8.81
N LYS A 166 3.35 20.44 -10.00
CA LYS A 166 1.98 19.91 -10.15
C LYS A 166 1.85 18.55 -9.49
N ARG A 167 0.88 18.39 -8.58
CA ARG A 167 0.58 17.09 -7.95
C ARG A 167 0.08 16.10 -9.00
N LYS A 168 0.63 14.88 -8.94
CA LYS A 168 0.31 13.76 -9.81
C LYS A 168 -0.46 12.68 -9.05
N TYR A 169 -0.05 12.38 -7.82
CA TYR A 169 -0.84 11.51 -6.93
C TYR A 169 -0.49 11.66 -5.46
N LEU A 170 -1.36 11.12 -4.60
CA LEU A 170 -1.30 11.24 -3.16
C LEU A 170 -1.43 9.86 -2.51
N LEU A 171 -0.58 9.58 -1.54
CA LEU A 171 -0.80 8.52 -0.56
C LEU A 171 -1.30 9.21 0.72
N PRO A 172 -2.60 9.25 1.03
CA PRO A 172 -3.11 9.82 2.28
C PRO A 172 -2.56 9.03 3.48
N PRO A 173 -2.79 9.47 4.73
CA PRO A 173 -2.50 8.65 5.90
C PRO A 173 -3.29 7.34 5.83
N ASP A 174 -2.66 6.24 6.26
CA ASP A 174 -3.23 4.89 6.22
C ASP A 174 -3.73 4.53 7.60
N PHE A 175 -4.70 3.63 7.65
CA PHE A 175 -5.28 3.18 8.90
C PHE A 175 -5.42 1.68 8.93
N VAL A 176 -5.31 1.11 10.12
CA VAL A 176 -5.76 -0.23 10.44
C VAL A 176 -6.95 -0.13 11.39
N PHE A 177 -7.98 -0.92 11.16
CA PHE A 177 -9.18 -0.93 11.99
C PHE A 177 -9.80 -2.33 12.09
N ALA A 178 -10.65 -2.55 13.07
CA ALA A 178 -11.39 -3.80 13.19
C ALA A 178 -12.53 -3.86 12.16
N MET A 179 -12.74 -5.00 11.51
CA MET A 179 -13.77 -5.13 10.46
C MET A 179 -15.18 -4.83 10.98
N ALA A 180 -15.48 -5.18 12.24
CA ALA A 180 -16.74 -4.85 12.89
C ALA A 180 -17.01 -3.34 13.01
N SER A 181 -15.98 -2.50 12.87
CA SER A 181 -16.11 -1.05 12.86
C SER A 181 -16.23 -0.45 11.45
N MET A 182 -16.44 -1.26 10.39
CA MET A 182 -16.82 -0.73 9.08
C MET A 182 -18.27 -0.21 9.07
N ASP A 183 -19.15 -0.80 9.88
CA ASP A 183 -20.58 -0.45 9.94
C ASP A 183 -20.91 0.65 10.96
N SER A 184 -19.98 0.96 11.86
CA SER A 184 -20.10 2.01 12.87
C SER A 184 -19.05 3.08 12.58
N SER A 185 -19.44 4.36 12.52
CA SER A 185 -18.51 5.50 12.38
C SER A 185 -17.21 5.28 13.16
N ALA A 186 -16.06 5.45 12.48
CA ALA A 186 -14.73 5.11 12.97
C ALA A 186 -14.49 5.60 14.41
N ASN A 187 -14.63 4.71 15.40
CA ASN A 187 -14.25 5.01 16.77
C ASN A 187 -12.71 5.04 16.84
N GLU A 188 -12.13 6.10 17.40
CA GLU A 188 -10.68 6.26 17.55
C GLU A 188 -10.03 5.09 18.30
N GLU A 189 -10.77 4.42 19.20
CA GLU A 189 -10.32 3.25 19.94
C GLU A 189 -10.05 2.02 19.06
N ASN A 190 -10.76 1.91 17.93
CA ASN A 190 -10.69 0.76 17.03
C ASN A 190 -9.86 1.02 15.78
N THR A 191 -9.33 2.23 15.63
CA THR A 191 -8.59 2.67 14.45
C THR A 191 -7.19 3.12 14.84
N ARG A 192 -6.18 2.78 14.05
CA ARG A 192 -4.81 3.26 14.26
C ARG A 192 -4.17 3.69 12.96
N ARG A 193 -3.47 4.82 12.98
CA ARG A 193 -2.60 5.23 11.87
C ARG A 193 -1.50 4.22 11.63
N MET A 194 -1.32 3.83 10.38
CA MET A 194 -0.24 2.95 10.00
C MET A 194 1.05 3.75 9.80
N TRP A 195 2.12 3.20 10.34
CA TRP A 195 3.47 3.66 10.13
C TRP A 195 3.98 3.22 8.76
N ARG A 196 4.75 4.09 8.10
CA ARG A 196 5.43 3.81 6.83
C ARG A 196 6.92 4.07 6.89
N GLN A 197 7.67 3.33 6.08
CA GLN A 197 9.03 3.67 5.69
C GLN A 197 9.20 3.53 4.19
N PHE A 198 9.64 4.62 3.53
CA PHE A 198 10.06 4.60 2.15
C PHE A 198 11.58 4.51 2.11
N PHE A 199 12.09 3.56 1.34
CA PHE A 199 13.52 3.37 1.18
C PHE A 199 13.84 2.81 -0.19
N SER A 200 15.05 3.10 -0.66
CA SER A 200 15.60 2.50 -1.87
C SER A 200 16.72 1.52 -1.49
N SER A 201 16.72 0.34 -2.12
CA SER A 201 17.78 -0.64 -1.95
C SER A 201 18.15 -1.23 -3.30
N SER A 202 19.45 -1.22 -3.61
CA SER A 202 19.96 -1.50 -4.97
C SER A 202 19.17 -0.65 -5.98
N ASP A 203 18.63 -1.25 -7.03
CA ASP A 203 17.88 -0.56 -8.10
C ASP A 203 16.35 -0.49 -7.88
N LYS A 204 15.85 -0.78 -6.67
CA LYS A 204 14.41 -0.85 -6.38
C LYS A 204 13.98 0.07 -5.25
N ASN A 205 12.71 0.47 -5.29
CA ASN A 205 12.06 1.26 -4.26
C ASN A 205 11.05 0.40 -3.49
N PHE A 206 10.99 0.62 -2.19
CA PHE A 206 10.21 -0.18 -1.27
C PHE A 206 9.46 0.69 -0.25
N ILE A 207 8.32 0.18 0.18
CA ILE A 207 7.51 0.70 1.28
C ILE A 207 7.37 -0.42 2.30
N LEU A 208 7.72 -0.16 3.55
CA LEU A 208 7.18 -0.91 4.68
C LEU A 208 5.94 -0.17 5.19
N THR A 209 4.82 -0.85 5.34
CA THR A 209 3.62 -0.30 5.99
C THR A 209 3.16 -1.22 7.11
N GLY A 210 2.78 -0.68 8.27
CA GLY A 210 2.45 -1.54 9.40
C GLY A 210 2.08 -0.83 10.68
N VAL A 211 1.91 -1.61 11.75
CA VAL A 211 1.60 -1.12 13.09
C VAL A 211 2.40 -1.86 14.16
N PRO A 212 2.53 -1.29 15.38
CA PRO A 212 3.24 -1.95 16.46
C PRO A 212 2.60 -3.29 16.83
N VAL A 213 3.44 -4.30 17.05
CA VAL A 213 2.99 -5.65 17.42
C VAL A 213 2.21 -5.65 18.73
N HIS A 214 2.66 -4.88 19.73
CA HIS A 214 1.95 -4.76 21.00
C HIS A 214 0.53 -4.20 20.84
N TRP A 215 0.34 -3.25 19.91
CA TRP A 215 -0.99 -2.70 19.62
C TRP A 215 -1.87 -3.78 18.98
N LEU A 216 -1.36 -4.54 18.00
CA LEU A 216 -2.08 -5.64 17.37
C LEU A 216 -2.53 -6.72 18.36
N GLN A 217 -1.64 -7.12 19.25
CA GLN A 217 -1.90 -8.16 20.26
C GLN A 217 -2.90 -7.70 21.33
N SER A 218 -3.02 -6.39 21.56
CA SER A 218 -3.99 -5.82 22.49
C SER A 218 -5.43 -5.75 21.94
N ARG A 219 -5.64 -6.03 20.65
CA ARG A 219 -6.97 -5.89 20.02
C ARG A 219 -7.87 -7.09 20.35
N PRO A 220 -9.19 -6.86 20.52
CA PRO A 220 -10.15 -7.94 20.67
C PRO A 220 -10.18 -8.85 19.43
N GLY A 221 -10.90 -9.96 19.53
CA GLY A 221 -11.07 -10.92 18.44
C GLY A 221 -11.67 -10.32 17.16
N GLY A 222 -11.59 -11.08 16.06
CA GLY A 222 -12.13 -10.69 14.74
C GLY A 222 -11.06 -10.33 13.71
N THR A 223 -11.46 -9.80 12.55
CA THR A 223 -10.52 -9.43 11.46
C THR A 223 -10.07 -7.99 11.60
N LEU A 224 -8.76 -7.73 11.44
CA LEU A 224 -8.24 -6.38 11.26
C LEU A 224 -8.04 -6.09 9.78
N VAL A 225 -8.41 -4.90 9.35
CA VAL A 225 -8.28 -4.42 7.97
C VAL A 225 -7.22 -3.34 7.94
N PHE A 226 -6.14 -3.58 7.21
CA PHE A 226 -5.13 -2.57 6.90
C PHE A 226 -5.52 -1.92 5.57
N ASP A 227 -5.67 -0.59 5.54
CA ASP A 227 -6.05 0.17 4.35
C ASP A 227 -4.92 1.12 3.95
N PRO A 228 -3.91 0.63 3.20
CA PRO A 228 -2.95 1.47 2.54
C PRO A 228 -3.58 2.21 1.37
N THR A 229 -4.26 3.32 1.63
CA THR A 229 -4.95 4.05 0.59
C THR A 229 -3.93 4.72 -0.34
N VAL A 230 -4.15 4.54 -1.63
CA VAL A 230 -3.51 5.27 -2.71
C VAL A 230 -4.57 6.20 -3.33
N SER A 231 -4.70 7.44 -2.84
CA SER A 231 -5.56 8.47 -3.47
C SER A 231 -4.82 9.10 -4.63
N LEU A 232 -4.79 8.44 -5.78
CA LEU A 232 -4.33 9.11 -6.99
C LEU A 232 -5.46 10.02 -7.48
N THR A 233 -5.39 11.31 -7.13
CA THR A 233 -6.30 12.33 -7.67
C THR A 233 -5.70 12.89 -8.96
N PRO A 234 -6.18 12.50 -10.16
CA PRO A 234 -5.75 13.13 -11.39
C PRO A 234 -6.21 14.61 -11.41
N PRO A 235 -5.50 15.50 -12.11
CA PRO A 235 -6.01 16.84 -12.43
C PRO A 235 -7.39 16.77 -13.09
N THR A 236 -8.23 17.80 -12.94
CA THR A 236 -9.55 17.89 -13.60
C THR A 236 -9.50 17.74 -15.12
N ASP A 237 -8.35 18.07 -15.73
CA ASP A 237 -8.13 18.02 -17.18
C ASP A 237 -7.60 16.65 -17.65
N ASP A 238 -7.32 15.77 -16.70
CA ASP A 238 -6.68 14.45 -16.85
C ASP A 238 -7.72 13.35 -16.61
N VAL A 239 -8.93 13.58 -17.13
CA VAL A 239 -10.05 12.64 -17.08
C VAL A 239 -10.18 11.90 -18.40
N TRP A 240 -10.37 10.58 -18.31
CA TRP A 240 -10.70 9.70 -19.44
C TRP A 240 -12.18 9.78 -19.84
N ILE A 241 -12.98 10.57 -19.13
CA ILE A 241 -14.39 10.82 -19.44
C ILE A 241 -14.44 11.74 -20.67
N VAL A 242 -14.76 11.16 -21.82
CA VAL A 242 -15.22 11.90 -23.00
C VAL A 242 -16.74 12.01 -22.86
N TYR A 243 -17.25 13.23 -22.69
CA TYR A 243 -18.69 13.47 -22.89
C TYR A 243 -18.93 13.38 -24.40
N PHE A 244 -19.67 12.36 -24.86
CA PHE A 244 -20.29 12.44 -26.16
C PHE A 244 -21.34 13.55 -26.07
N ALA A 245 -21.17 14.63 -26.82
CA ALA A 245 -22.30 15.49 -27.12
C ALA A 245 -23.22 14.66 -28.02
N GLU A 246 -24.41 14.33 -27.52
CA GLU A 246 -25.49 13.89 -28.41
C GLU A 246 -25.76 15.06 -29.37
N ALA A 247 -25.65 14.77 -30.67
CA ALA A 247 -26.03 15.67 -31.75
C ALA A 247 -27.53 15.59 -32.00
#